data_AF-A0AAE1XNC6-F1
#
_entry.id   AF-A0AAE1XNC6-F1
#
_cell.length_a   1.000
_cell.length_b   1.000
_cell.length_c   1.000
_cell.angle_alpha   90.00
_cell.angle_beta   90.00
_cell.angle_gamma   90.00
#
_symmetry.space_group_name_H-M   'P 1'
#
loop_
_entity.id
_entity.type
_entity.pdbx_description
1 polymer ?
#
loop_
_entity_poly.entity_id
_entity_poly.type
_entity_poly.pdbx_seq_one_letter_code
_entity_poly.pdbx_strand_id
1 'polypeptide(L)'
;MKQRLTLDKVNAAIGDMATYAEANAQLIAAPRKKLADNNLDKALELKEIAMTDAVKGKHFFLETDIKGPSLKLDNTGRALLTVLRHLGRISETRIGHHRVIILLRP
;
A
#
# COMPACT_ATOMS: atom_id res chain seq x y z
N MET A 1 4.22 17.15 22.56
CA MET A 1 4.11 16.02 21.60
C MET A 1 5.52 15.63 21.14
N LYS A 2 6.09 14.53 21.66
CA LYS A 2 7.44 14.02 21.31
C LYS A 2 7.33 12.59 20.77
N GLN A 3 6.62 12.38 19.67
CA GLN A 3 6.74 11.09 18.98
C GLN A 3 8.02 11.14 18.14
N ARG A 4 9.12 10.62 18.70
CA ARG A 4 10.37 10.46 17.96
C ARG A 4 10.17 9.39 16.89
N LEU A 5 10.22 9.81 15.63
CA LEU A 5 10.39 8.91 14.49
C LEU A 5 11.81 8.36 14.57
N THR A 6 11.96 7.05 14.74
CA THR A 6 13.27 6.38 14.74
C THR A 6 13.47 5.65 13.42
N LEU A 7 14.73 5.42 13.04
CA LEU A 7 15.06 4.66 11.84
C LEU A 7 14.41 3.27 11.86
N ASP A 8 14.41 2.60 13.00
CA ASP A 8 13.79 1.27 13.14
C ASP A 8 12.30 1.28 12.82
N LYS A 9 11.57 2.32 13.25
CA LYS A 9 10.14 2.46 12.93
C LYS A 9 9.90 2.72 11.44
N VAL A 10 10.79 3.49 10.81
CA VAL A 10 10.72 3.74 9.36
C VAL A 10 10.97 2.43 8.60
N ASN A 11 12.01 1.68 8.96
CA ASN A 11 12.34 0.41 8.32
C ASN A 11 11.26 -0.65 8.53
N ALA A 12 10.70 -0.75 9.74
CA ALA A 12 9.60 -1.66 10.02
C ALA A 12 8.34 -1.30 9.20
N ALA A 13 8.02 -0.01 9.05
CA ALA A 13 6.92 0.45 8.21
C ALA A 13 7.15 0.12 6.72
N ILE A 14 8.39 0.24 6.22
CA ILE A 14 8.73 -0.18 4.85
C ILE A 14 8.45 -1.68 4.65
N GLY A 15 8.80 -2.52 5.65
CA GLY A 15 8.50 -3.94 5.63
C GLY A 15 7.00 -4.22 5.50
N ASP A 16 6.18 -3.60 6.36
CA ASP A 16 4.71 -3.71 6.32
C ASP A 16 4.17 -3.30 4.92
N MET A 17 4.66 -2.19 4.36
CA MET A 17 4.24 -1.69 3.05
C MET A 17 4.59 -2.63 1.89
N ALA A 18 5.77 -3.25 1.94
CA ALA A 18 6.18 -4.24 0.96
C ALA A 18 5.25 -5.46 1.01
N THR A 19 4.92 -5.96 2.20
CA THR A 19 3.99 -7.07 2.39
C THR A 19 2.60 -6.74 1.83
N TYR A 20 2.06 -5.54 2.04
CA TYR A 20 0.75 -5.17 1.47
C TYR A 20 0.78 -5.10 -0.05
N ALA A 21 1.83 -4.50 -0.61
CA ALA A 21 1.95 -4.36 -2.05
C ALA A 21 2.12 -5.72 -2.73
N GLU A 22 2.88 -6.64 -2.11
CA GLU A 22 3.05 -8.00 -2.59
C GLU A 22 1.74 -8.79 -2.51
N ALA A 23 1.00 -8.71 -1.41
CA ALA A 23 -0.29 -9.38 -1.25
C ALA A 23 -1.28 -8.92 -2.34
N ASN A 24 -1.33 -7.63 -2.63
CA ASN A 24 -2.18 -7.10 -3.70
C ASN A 24 -1.70 -7.54 -5.09
N ALA A 25 -0.40 -7.54 -5.35
CA ALA A 25 0.16 -8.05 -6.61
C ALA A 25 -0.19 -9.52 -6.83
N GLN A 26 -0.13 -10.36 -5.78
CA GLN A 26 -0.54 -11.76 -5.83
C GLN A 26 -2.04 -11.91 -6.11
N LEU A 27 -2.90 -11.09 -5.49
CA LEU A 27 -4.35 -11.09 -5.76
C LEU A 27 -4.67 -10.69 -7.21
N ILE A 28 -3.94 -9.71 -7.76
CA ILE A 28 -4.09 -9.27 -9.15
C ILE A 28 -3.64 -10.39 -10.10
N ALA A 29 -2.52 -11.07 -9.81
CA ALA A 29 -1.99 -12.15 -10.65
C ALA A 29 -2.76 -13.47 -10.52
N ALA A 30 -3.49 -13.67 -9.42
CA ALA A 30 -4.18 -14.92 -9.13
C ALA A 30 -5.26 -15.25 -10.19
N PRO A 31 -5.31 -16.51 -10.68
CA PRO A 31 -6.41 -16.98 -11.52
C PRO A 31 -7.73 -16.94 -10.74
N ARG A 32 -8.82 -16.52 -11.38
CA ARG A 32 -10.16 -16.40 -10.75
C ARG A 32 -10.59 -17.68 -10.02
N LYS A 33 -10.23 -18.86 -10.55
CA LYS A 33 -10.53 -20.18 -9.96
C LYS A 33 -9.87 -20.44 -8.60
N LYS A 34 -8.82 -19.69 -8.24
CA LYS A 34 -8.06 -19.84 -6.99
C LYS A 34 -8.43 -18.78 -5.94
N LEU A 35 -9.33 -17.85 -6.27
CA LEU A 35 -9.78 -16.82 -5.34
C LEU A 35 -11.00 -17.35 -4.57
N ALA A 36 -10.93 -17.30 -3.24
CA ALA A 36 -12.12 -17.47 -2.40
C ALA A 36 -13.09 -16.29 -2.64
N ASP A 37 -14.40 -16.51 -2.46
CA ASP A 37 -15.43 -15.50 -2.75
C ASP A 37 -15.17 -14.16 -2.06
N ASN A 38 -14.74 -14.18 -0.79
CA ASN A 38 -14.41 -12.97 -0.02
C ASN A 38 -13.21 -12.17 -0.60
N ASN A 39 -12.36 -12.80 -1.41
CA ASN A 39 -11.22 -12.15 -2.05
C ASN A 39 -11.48 -11.81 -3.51
N LEU A 40 -12.58 -12.30 -4.10
CA LEU A 40 -12.89 -12.10 -5.51
C LEU A 40 -13.21 -10.63 -5.79
N ASP A 41 -14.11 -10.03 -5.01
CA ASP A 41 -14.52 -8.63 -5.19
C ASP A 41 -13.32 -7.68 -5.04
N LYS A 42 -12.52 -7.89 -3.97
CA LYS A 42 -11.28 -7.14 -3.76
C LYS A 42 -10.30 -7.30 -4.92
N ALA A 43 -10.12 -8.52 -5.44
CA ALA A 43 -9.20 -8.77 -6.55
C ALA A 43 -9.68 -8.11 -7.85
N LEU A 44 -10.99 -8.05 -8.11
CA LEU A 44 -11.56 -7.36 -9.26
C LEU A 44 -11.34 -5.84 -9.14
N GLU A 45 -11.64 -5.25 -7.99
CA GLU A 45 -11.41 -3.84 -7.69
C GLU A 45 -9.93 -3.46 -7.85
N LEU A 46 -9.01 -4.26 -7.29
CA LEU A 46 -7.57 -4.05 -7.43
C LEU A 46 -7.10 -4.17 -8.90
N LYS A 47 -7.71 -5.05 -9.69
CA LYS A 47 -7.41 -5.17 -11.14
C LYS A 47 -7.81 -3.92 -11.90
N GLU A 48 -8.99 -3.36 -11.61
CA GLU A 48 -9.44 -2.11 -12.22
C GLU A 48 -8.50 -0.96 -11.88
N ILE A 49 -8.10 -0.83 -10.60
CA ILE A 49 -7.12 0.17 -10.17
C ILE A 49 -5.77 -0.03 -10.87
N ALA A 50 -5.31 -1.27 -10.99
CA ALA A 50 -4.04 -1.61 -11.64
C ALA A 50 -4.02 -1.34 -13.16
N MET A 51 -5.19 -1.21 -13.80
CA MET A 51 -5.29 -0.85 -15.23
C MET A 51 -5.16 0.67 -15.47
N THR A 52 -5.26 1.50 -14.43
CA THR A 52 -5.11 2.95 -14.57
C THR A 52 -3.66 3.34 -14.84
N ASP A 53 -3.43 4.31 -15.74
CA ASP A 53 -2.08 4.71 -16.17
C ASP A 53 -1.18 5.17 -15.02
N ALA A 54 -1.76 5.73 -13.95
CA ALA A 54 -1.02 6.18 -12.78
C ALA A 54 -0.34 5.01 -12.02
N VAL A 55 -0.94 3.82 -12.03
CA VAL A 55 -0.58 2.66 -11.19
C VAL A 55 -0.09 1.46 -12.02
N LYS A 56 -0.41 1.43 -13.31
CA LYS A 56 -0.07 0.33 -14.22
C LYS A 56 1.40 -0.07 -14.14
N GLY A 57 1.65 -1.35 -13.88
CA GLY A 57 2.98 -1.93 -13.77
C GLY A 57 3.74 -1.61 -12.48
N LYS A 58 3.08 -0.99 -11.48
CA LYS A 58 3.70 -0.62 -10.20
C LYS A 58 3.15 -1.46 -9.05
N HIS A 59 3.96 -1.60 -8.01
CA HIS A 59 3.52 -2.18 -6.74
C HIS A 59 2.80 -1.11 -5.92
N PHE A 60 1.62 -1.45 -5.41
CA PHE A 60 0.79 -0.51 -4.67
C PHE A 60 -0.08 -1.23 -3.63
N PHE A 61 -0.54 -0.45 -2.67
CA PHE A 61 -1.56 -0.87 -1.72
C PHE A 61 -2.54 0.27 -1.43
N LEU A 62 -3.72 -0.09 -0.93
CA LEU A 62 -4.78 0.85 -0.59
C LEU A 62 -4.59 1.30 0.86
N GLU A 63 -5.11 2.49 1.19
CA GLU A 63 -5.17 2.94 2.58
C GLU A 63 -5.90 1.93 3.50
N THR A 64 -6.89 1.21 2.97
CA THR A 64 -7.64 0.17 3.67
C THR A 64 -6.83 -1.10 3.96
N ASP A 65 -5.67 -1.29 3.30
CA ASP A 65 -4.76 -2.41 3.55
C ASP A 65 -3.87 -2.18 4.79
N ILE A 66 -3.78 -0.92 5.26
CA ILE A 66 -2.93 -0.53 6.39
C ILE A 66 -3.56 -1.04 7.70
N LYS A 67 -3.13 -2.23 8.13
CA LYS A 67 -3.60 -2.91 9.35
C LYS A 67 -2.48 -3.45 10.24
N GLY A 68 -1.22 -3.10 9.94
CA GLY A 68 -0.04 -3.70 10.52
C GLY A 68 0.32 -3.20 11.90
N PRO A 69 1.26 -3.91 12.57
CA PRO A 69 1.78 -3.49 13.86
C PRO A 69 2.64 -2.23 13.74
N SER A 70 3.35 -2.03 12.62
CA SER A 70 4.34 -0.96 12.44
C SER A 70 3.77 0.24 11.69
N LEU A 71 2.96 -0.01 10.66
CA LEU A 71 2.24 1.04 9.94
C LEU A 71 0.75 1.06 10.32
N LYS A 72 0.32 2.14 10.97
CA LYS A 72 -1.07 2.41 11.38
C LYS A 72 -1.52 3.78 10.92
N LEU A 73 -2.81 4.01 10.74
CA LEU A 73 -3.36 5.31 10.34
C LEU A 73 -3.51 6.31 11.50
N ASP A 74 -2.57 6.29 12.44
CA ASP A 74 -2.48 7.23 13.56
C ASP A 74 -1.53 8.41 13.23
N ASN A 75 -1.31 9.30 14.20
CA ASN A 75 -0.42 10.45 14.00
C ASN A 75 1.02 10.04 13.64
N THR A 76 1.53 8.93 14.20
CA THR A 76 2.87 8.44 13.88
C THR A 76 2.94 7.90 12.46
N GLY A 77 1.97 7.08 12.03
CA GLY A 77 1.96 6.55 10.67
C GLY A 77 1.71 7.61 9.60
N ARG A 78 0.91 8.65 9.88
CA ARG A 78 0.80 9.82 8.99
C ARG A 78 2.14 10.54 8.84
N ALA A 79 2.90 10.70 9.92
CA ALA A 79 4.25 11.26 9.86
C ALA A 79 5.22 10.34 9.08
N LEU A 80 5.12 9.02 9.26
CA LEU A 80 5.89 8.03 8.49
C LEU A 80 5.63 8.15 6.98
N LEU A 81 4.36 8.16 6.56
CA LEU A 81 3.99 8.32 5.16
C LEU A 81 4.51 9.65 4.59
N THR A 82 4.42 10.73 5.35
CA THR A 82 4.95 12.05 4.95
C THR A 82 6.45 11.99 4.71
N VAL A 83 7.22 11.38 5.63
CA VAL A 83 8.67 11.22 5.49
C VAL A 83 9.02 10.32 4.31
N LEU A 84 8.37 9.17 4.16
CA LEU A 84 8.63 8.25 3.05
C LEU A 84 8.30 8.87 1.68
N ARG A 85 7.26 9.70 1.63
CA ARG A 85 6.93 10.48 0.43
C ARG A 85 8.00 11.53 0.14
N HIS A 86 8.46 12.26 1.15
CA HIS A 86 9.53 13.25 0.99
C HIS A 86 10.85 12.61 0.52
N LEU A 87 11.16 11.41 1.00
CA LEU A 87 12.32 10.63 0.58
C LEU A 87 12.14 9.95 -0.80
N GLY A 88 11.01 10.15 -1.47
CA GLY A 88 10.74 9.56 -2.79
C GLY A 88 10.61 8.04 -2.78
N ARG A 89 10.28 7.43 -1.63
CA ARG A 89 10.03 5.98 -1.52
C ARG A 89 8.62 5.61 -1.95
N ILE A 90 7.67 6.52 -1.72
CA ILE A 90 6.27 6.34 -2.12
C ILE A 90 5.71 7.57 -2.83
N SER A 91 4.68 7.33 -3.64
CA SER A 91 3.74 8.35 -4.09
C SER A 91 2.32 7.97 -3.69
N GLU A 92 1.44 8.95 -3.70
CA GLU A 92 0.03 8.75 -3.42
C GLU A 92 -0.78 9.30 -4.58
N THR A 93 -1.79 8.55 -5.00
CA THR A 93 -2.78 9.00 -5.97
C THR A 93 -4.18 8.62 -5.51
N ARG A 94 -5.19 9.29 -6.06
CA ARG A 94 -6.59 8.98 -5.78
C ARG A 94 -7.22 8.39 -7.02
N ILE A 95 -7.79 7.19 -6.89
CA ILE A 95 -8.48 6.48 -7.96
C ILE A 95 -9.87 6.14 -7.43
N GLY A 96 -10.89 6.81 -7.98
CA GLY A 96 -12.24 6.77 -7.43
C GLY A 96 -12.25 7.19 -5.96
N HIS A 97 -12.76 6.31 -5.10
CA HIS A 97 -12.81 6.54 -3.66
C HIS A 97 -11.56 6.05 -2.92
N HIS A 98 -10.62 5.40 -3.61
CA HIS A 98 -9.41 4.85 -2.99
C HIS A 98 -8.27 5.85 -2.98
N ARG A 99 -7.63 5.95 -1.81
CA ARG A 99 -6.28 6.48 -1.69
C ARG A 99 -5.31 5.32 -1.93
N VAL A 100 -4.54 5.43 -3.02
CA VAL A 100 -3.61 4.42 -3.49
C VAL A 100 -2.18 4.88 -3.19
N ILE A 101 -1.44 4.05 -2.44
CA ILE A 101 -0.04 4.28 -2.12
C ILE A 101 0.80 3.42 -3.07
N ILE A 102 1.62 4.05 -3.89
CA ILE A 102 2.46 3.42 -4.91
C ILE A 102 3.92 3.44 -4.44
N LEU A 103 4.59 2.29 -4.49
CA LEU A 103 6.02 2.17 -4.23
C LEU A 103 6.83 2.66 -5.45
N LEU A 104 7.77 3.59 -5.24
CA LEU A 104 8.51 4.26 -6.31
C LEU A 104 9.93 3.74 -6.55
N ARG A 105 10.54 3.05 -5.57
CA ARG A 105 11.88 2.46 -5.71
C ARG A 105 12.00 1.15 -4.90
N PRO A 106 12.77 0.16 -5.39
CA PRO A 106 13.38 -0.87 -4.56
C PRO A 106 14.32 -0.28 -3.49
#